data_AF-X1SGG5-F1
#
_entry.id   AF-X1SGG5-F1
#
_cell.length_a   1.000
_cell.length_b   1.000
_cell.length_c   1.000
_cell.angle_alpha   90.00
_cell.angle_beta   90.00
_cell.angle_gamma   90.00
#
_symmetry.space_group_name_H-M   'P 1'
#
loop_
_entity.id
_entity.type
_entity.pdbx_description
1 polymer ?
#
loop_
_entity_poly.entity_id
_entity_poly.type
_entity_poly.pdbx_seq_one_letter_code
_entity_poly.pdbx_strand_id
1 'polypeptide(L)' 'MQLAIDTSTTTAGLALVQDGEVLVELTWRCEQNHTIELLPRLTHLLNQNKLSLQSVSCIIVAR' A
#
# COMPACT_ATOMS: atom_id res chain seq x y z
N MET A 1 8.59 -7.38 6.96
CA MET A 1 7.91 -6.82 5.77
C MET A 1 7.57 -5.37 6.03
N GLN A 2 7.71 -4.50 5.03
CA GLN A 2 7.48 -3.06 5.12
C GLN A 2 6.31 -2.70 4.21
N LEU A 3 5.46 -1.77 4.64
CA LEU A 3 4.38 -1.21 3.83
C LEU A 3 4.75 0.22 3.44
N ALA A 4 4.83 0.51 2.15
CA ALA A 4 4.99 1.87 1.63
C ALA A 4 3.63 2.43 1.17
N ILE A 5 3.35 3.68 1.52
CA ILE A 5 2.13 4.40 1.18
C ILE A 5 2.52 5.73 0.54
N ASP A 6 1.96 6.00 -0.64
CA ASP A 6 2.04 7.29 -1.30
C ASP A 6 0.63 7.79 -1.64
N THR A 7 0.28 8.95 -1.10
CA THR A 7 -0.96 9.68 -1.39
C THR A 7 -0.67 11.15 -1.72
N SER A 8 0.54 11.45 -2.19
CA SER A 8 1.04 12.82 -2.39
C SER A 8 0.46 13.53 -3.63
N THR A 9 -0.08 12.77 -4.58
CA THR A 9 -0.62 13.30 -5.85
C THR A 9 -2.01 12.75 -6.15
N THR A 10 -2.60 13.10 -7.30
CA THR A 10 -3.84 12.46 -7.79
C THR A 10 -3.70 10.96 -8.07
N THR A 11 -2.47 10.44 -8.05
CA THR A 11 -2.15 9.02 -8.09
C THR A 11 -1.75 8.58 -6.70
N ALA A 12 -2.31 7.46 -6.25
CA ALA A 12 -1.98 6.82 -4.99
C ALA A 12 -1.30 5.48 -5.25
N GLY A 13 -0.44 5.07 -4.32
CA GLY A 13 0.37 3.86 -4.41
C GLY A 13 0.50 3.13 -3.08
N LEU A 14 0.55 1.81 -3.15
CA LEU A 14 0.87 0.90 -2.06
C LEU A 14 1.94 -0.09 -2.53
N ALA A 15 2.90 -0.42 -1.68
CA ALA A 15 3.83 -1.51 -1.93
C ALA A 15 4.16 -2.28 -0.65
N LEU A 16 4.26 -3.61 -0.76
CA LEU A 16 4.79 -4.47 0.30
C LEU A 16 6.20 -4.90 -0.09
N VAL A 17 7.16 -4.58 0.77
CA VAL A 17 8.59 -4.83 0.54
C VAL A 17 9.11 -5.81 1.59
N GLN A 18 9.92 -6.77 1.15
CA GLN A 18 10.60 -7.70 2.04
C GLN A 18 12.01 -7.93 1.54
N ASP A 19 12.99 -7.84 2.45
CA ASP A 19 14.40 -8.09 2.16
C ASP A 19 14.96 -7.25 0.98
N GLY A 20 14.42 -6.03 0.81
CA GLY A 20 14.79 -5.10 -0.26
C GLY A 20 14.03 -5.28 -1.56
N GLU A 21 13.19 -6.32 -1.67
CA GLU A 21 12.43 -6.65 -2.88
C GLU A 21 10.96 -6.28 -2.75
N VAL A 22 10.35 -5.79 -3.84
CA VAL A 22 8.91 -5.52 -3.90
C VAL A 22 8.17 -6.85 -4.12
N LEU A 23 7.40 -7.27 -3.13
CA LEU A 23 6.57 -8.47 -3.22
C LEU A 23 5.31 -8.23 -4.06
N VAL A 24 4.67 -7.09 -3.82
CA VAL A 24 3.48 -6.66 -4.55
C VAL A 24 3.32 -5.15 -4.44
N GLU A 25 2.82 -4.54 -5.50
CA GLU A 25 2.47 -3.12 -5.55
C GLU A 25 1.09 -2.91 -6.18
N LEU A 26 0.50 -1.76 -5.86
CA LEU A 26 -0.75 -1.30 -6.47
C LEU A 26 -0.67 0.21 -6.64
N THR A 27 -0.83 0.68 -7.87
CA THR A 27 -0.89 2.10 -8.21
C THR A 27 -2.23 2.38 -8.89
N TRP A 28 -2.90 3.46 -8.49
CA TRP A 28 -4.19 3.86 -9.08
C TRP A 28 -4.36 5.37 -9.09
N ARG A 29 -5.17 5.86 -10.03
CA ARG A 29 -5.63 7.24 -10.03
C ARG A 29 -6.78 7.38 -9.03
N CYS A 30 -6.57 8.23 -8.03
CA CYS A 30 -7.47 8.39 -6.88
C CYS A 30 -8.19 9.76 -6.85
N GLU A 31 -7.65 10.74 -7.59
CA GLU A 31 -8.15 12.11 -7.66
C GLU A 31 -8.33 12.77 -6.27
N GLN A 32 -9.54 12.82 -5.72
CA GLN A 32 -9.86 13.42 -4.42
C GLN A 32 -10.36 12.38 -3.38
N ASN A 33 -10.25 11.09 -3.69
CA ASN A 33 -10.89 10.03 -2.90
C ASN A 33 -9.91 9.21 -2.04
N HIS A 34 -8.69 9.72 -1.77
CA HIS A 34 -7.60 8.96 -1.10
C HIS A 34 -8.05 8.25 0.17
N THR A 35 -8.71 8.97 1.08
CA THR A 35 -9.17 8.39 2.35
C THR A 35 -10.20 7.27 2.15
N ILE A 36 -11.08 7.40 1.14
CA ILE A 36 -12.13 6.41 0.84
C ILE A 36 -11.51 5.16 0.20
N GLU A 37 -10.51 5.36 -0.65
CA GLU A 37 -9.99 4.31 -1.54
C GLU A 37 -8.81 3.53 -0.97
N LEU A 38 -8.03 4.14 -0.05
CA LEU A 38 -6.77 3.59 0.46
C LEU A 38 -6.97 2.27 1.21
N LEU A 39 -7.78 2.26 2.27
CA LEU A 39 -7.94 1.08 3.13
C LEU A 39 -8.62 -0.11 2.42
N PRO A 40 -9.67 0.08 1.60
CA PRO A 40 -10.23 -1.01 0.81
C PRO A 40 -9.19 -1.65 -0.12
N ARG A 41 -8.34 -0.84 -0.75
CA ARG A 41 -7.28 -1.33 -1.64
C ARG A 41 -6.15 -2.03 -0.92
N LEU A 42 -5.72 -1.51 0.24
CA LEU A 42 -4.75 -2.19 1.08
C LEU A 42 -5.27 -3.56 1.53
N THR A 43 -6.54 -3.62 1.96
CA THR A 43 -7.19 -4.86 2.36
C THR A 43 -7.25 -5.86 1.20
N HIS A 44 -7.61 -5.38 0.01
CA HIS A 44 -7.62 -6.18 -1.21
C HIS A 44 -6.23 -6.75 -1.55
N LEU A 45 -5.20 -5.90 -1.53
CA LEU A 45 -3.80 -6.26 -1.80
C LEU A 45 -3.31 -7.34 -0.84
N LEU A 46 -3.57 -7.17 0.47
CA LEU A 46 -3.19 -8.15 1.49
C LEU A 46 -3.91 -9.49 1.29
N ASN A 47 -5.23 -9.45 1.07
CA ASN A 47 -6.03 -10.66 0.90
C ASN A 47 -5.65 -11.46 -0.36
N GLN A 48 -5.42 -10.79 -1.49
CA GLN A 48 -5.00 -11.45 -2.73
C GLN A 48 -3.67 -12.18 -2.59
N ASN A 49 -2.76 -11.64 -1.78
CA ASN A 49 -1.43 -12.19 -1.57
C ASN A 49 -1.33 -13.08 -0.32
N LYS A 50 -2.45 -13.33 0.38
CA LYS A 50 -2.50 -14.07 1.66
C LYS A 50 -1.54 -13.50 2.71
N LEU A 51 -1.36 -12.18 2.69
CA LEU A 51 -0.52 -11.45 3.62
C LEU A 51 -1.38 -10.86 4.74
N SER A 52 -0.74 -10.61 5.88
CA SER A 52 -1.39 -10.07 7.08
C SER A 52 -0.76 -8.74 7.42
N LEU A 53 -1.59 -7.75 7.79
CA LEU A 53 -1.08 -6.46 8.26
C LEU A 53 -0.25 -6.62 9.55
N GLN A 54 -0.54 -7.65 10.36
CA GLN A 54 0.19 -7.94 11.59
C GLN A 54 1.65 -8.37 11.36
N SER A 55 2.02 -8.80 10.15
CA SER A 55 3.42 -9.12 9.81
C SER A 55 4.18 -7.93 9.21
N VAL A 56 3.53 -6.78 9.04
CA VAL A 56 4.18 -5.52 8.66
C VAL A 56 4.88 -4.94 9.88
N SER A 57 6.20 -4.81 9.79
CA SER A 57 7.07 -4.32 10.88
C SER A 57 7.35 -2.82 10.79
N CYS A 58 7.03 -2.19 9.66
CA CYS A 58 7.30 -0.77 9.41
C CYS A 58 6.33 -0.22 8.36
N ILE A 59 5.87 1.01 8.56
CA ILE A 59 5.08 1.76 7.58
C ILE A 59 5.91 2.98 7.14
N ILE A 60 6.11 3.10 5.84
CA ILE A 60 6.80 4.20 5.18
C ILE A 60 5.73 5.05 4.50
N VAL A 61 5.75 6.36 4.72
CA VAL A 61 4.79 7.30 4.14
C VAL A 61 5.56 8.36 3.35
N ALA A 62 5.16 8.60 2.11
CA ALA A 62 5.69 9.70 1.29
C ALA A 62 5.45 11.05 1.99
N ARG A 63 6.43 11.95 1.93
CA ARG A 63 6.42 13.24 2.64
C ARG A 63 5.63 14.31 1.90
#